data_AF-A0A968QS56-F1
#
_entry.id   AF-A0A968QS56-F1
#
_cell.length_a   1.000
_cell.length_b   1.000
_cell.length_c   1.000
_cell.angle_alpha   90.00
_cell.angle_beta   90.00
_cell.angle_gamma   90.00
#
_symmetry.space_group_name_H-M   'P 1'
#
loop_
_entity.id
_entity.type
_entity.pdbx_description
1 polymer ?
#
loop_
_entity_poly.entity_id
_entity_poly.type
_entity_poly.pdbx_seq_one_letter_code
_entity_poly.pdbx_strand_id
1 'polypeptide(L)'
;NRLLIVIHHLVVDGVSWRILLEDIETAYRQSLAGKAVVLPEKSDSFKRWAEKMTRIAIPKNYSEKYHSGNRLNLFRSKQLQEITTPAFISKKTMN
;
A
#
# COMPACT_ATOMS: atom_id res chain seq x y z
N ASN A 1 -37.43 -14.59 -7.18
CA ASN A 1 -36.92 -13.25 -6.82
C ASN A 1 -35.41 -13.21 -6.95
N ARG A 2 -34.87 -12.17 -7.59
CA ARG A 2 -33.43 -11.87 -7.61
C ARG A 2 -33.22 -10.52 -6.93
N LEU A 3 -32.15 -10.39 -6.14
CA LEU A 3 -31.76 -9.16 -5.47
C LEU A 3 -30.45 -8.66 -6.09
N LEU A 4 -30.40 -7.37 -6.43
CA LEU A 4 -29.19 -6.70 -6.90
C LEU A 4 -28.79 -5.64 -5.87
N ILE A 5 -27.52 -5.67 -5.46
CA ILE A 5 -26.93 -4.70 -4.52
C ILE A 5 -25.84 -3.95 -5.27
N VAL A 6 -25.94 -2.62 -5.32
CA VAL A 6 -24.94 -1.75 -5.94
C VAL A 6 -24.41 -0.78 -4.90
N ILE A 7 -23.10 -0.85 -4.65
CA ILE A 7 -22.39 0.00 -3.70
C ILE A 7 -21.20 0.61 -4.44
N HIS A 8 -20.96 1.90 -4.21
CA HIS A 8 -19.88 2.63 -4.87
C HIS A 8 -18.50 2.14 -4.37
N HIS A 9 -17.54 1.91 -5.27
CA HIS A 9 -16.23 1.35 -4.93
C HIS A 9 -15.40 2.17 -3.94
N LEU A 10 -15.68 3.47 -3.76
CA LEU A 10 -14.98 4.30 -2.78
C LEU A 10 -15.24 3.90 -1.33
N VAL A 11 -16.29 3.13 -1.07
CA VAL A 11 -16.69 2.74 0.30
C VAL A 11 -16.71 1.23 0.53
N VAL A 12 -16.34 0.42 -0.48
CA VAL A 12 -16.39 -1.04 -0.39
C VAL A 12 -15.21 -1.69 -1.12
N ASP A 13 -14.58 -2.66 -0.48
CA ASP A 13 -13.55 -3.52 -1.04
C ASP A 13 -13.98 -5.01 -1.04
N GLY A 14 -13.14 -5.89 -1.57
CA GLY A 14 -13.45 -7.33 -1.64
C GLY A 14 -13.68 -8.00 -0.27
N VAL A 15 -13.05 -7.48 0.80
CA VAL A 15 -13.25 -8.00 2.16
C VAL A 15 -14.58 -7.50 2.73
N SER A 16 -14.91 -6.24 2.50
CA SER A 16 -16.17 -5.62 2.93
C SER A 16 -17.39 -6.34 2.35
N TRP A 17 -17.31 -6.83 1.10
CA TRP A 17 -18.39 -7.61 0.50
C TRP A 17 -18.67 -8.92 1.24
N ARG A 18 -17.66 -9.62 1.75
CA ARG A 18 -17.85 -10.85 2.53
C ARG A 18 -18.62 -10.57 3.82
N ILE A 19 -18.18 -9.55 4.57
CA ILE A 19 -18.81 -9.12 5.82
C ILE A 19 -20.26 -8.69 5.56
N LEU A 20 -20.49 -7.90 4.51
CA LEU A 20 -21.83 -7.43 4.15
C LEU A 20 -22.78 -8.58 3.82
N LEU A 21 -22.34 -9.57 3.04
CA LEU A 21 -23.16 -10.71 2.67
C LEU A 21 -23.47 -11.62 3.87
N GLU A 22 -22.49 -11.86 4.74
CA GLU A 22 -22.67 -12.62 5.99
C GLU A 22 -23.67 -11.93 6.94
N ASP A 23 -23.58 -10.60 7.08
CA ASP A 23 -24.52 -9.81 7.88
C ASP A 23 -25.94 -9.81 7.28
N ILE A 24 -26.07 -9.67 5.96
CA ILE A 24 -27.37 -9.74 5.26
C ILE A 24 -28.02 -11.10 5.44
N GLU A 25 -27.27 -12.19 5.28
CA GLU A 25 -27.77 -13.54 5.49
C GLU A 25 -28.25 -13.73 6.94
N THR A 26 -27.44 -13.27 7.90
CA THR A 26 -27.75 -13.38 9.34
C THR A 26 -29.03 -12.61 9.69
N ALA A 27 -29.12 -11.35 9.26
CA ALA A 27 -30.30 -10.51 9.48
C ALA A 27 -31.56 -11.10 8.82
N TYR A 28 -31.43 -11.62 7.60
CA TYR A 28 -32.53 -12.24 6.88
C TYR A 28 -33.05 -13.50 7.59
N ARG A 29 -32.15 -14.38 8.06
CA ARG A 29 -32.54 -15.59 8.81
C ARG A 29 -33.19 -15.25 10.16
N GLN A 30 -32.67 -14.26 10.88
CA GLN A 30 -33.26 -13.81 12.15
C GLN A 30 -34.65 -13.19 11.93
N SER A 31 -34.80 -12.36 10.88
CA SER A 31 -36.09 -11.76 10.50
C SER A 31 -37.11 -12.81 10.09
N LEU A 32 -36.72 -13.81 9.28
CA LEU A 32 -37.58 -14.94 8.92
C LEU A 32 -38.02 -15.75 10.14
N ALA A 33 -37.16 -15.87 11.16
CA ALA A 33 -37.48 -16.54 12.41
C ALA A 33 -38.30 -15.68 13.39
N GLY A 34 -38.70 -14.46 13.00
CA GLY A 34 -39.42 -13.51 13.85
C GLY A 34 -38.60 -12.97 15.02
N LYS A 35 -37.27 -13.11 14.98
CA LYS A 35 -36.34 -12.65 16.02
C LYS A 35 -35.87 -11.23 15.72
N ALA A 36 -35.56 -10.47 16.77
CA ALA A 36 -34.89 -9.19 16.62
C ALA A 36 -33.52 -9.40 15.95
N VAL A 37 -33.16 -8.51 15.02
CA VAL A 37 -31.89 -8.57 14.30
C VAL A 37 -30.75 -8.16 15.22
N VAL A 38 -29.80 -9.07 15.45
CA VAL A 38 -28.58 -8.85 16.23
C VAL A 38 -27.40 -9.21 15.35
N LEU A 39 -26.59 -8.19 15.03
CA LEU A 39 -25.35 -8.31 14.28
C LEU A 39 -24.14 -8.28 15.22
N PRO A 40 -22.96 -8.76 14.78
CA PRO A 40 -21.72 -8.67 15.54
C PRO A 40 -21.40 -7.23 15.96
N GLU A 41 -20.61 -7.08 17.02
CA GLU A 41 -20.14 -5.75 17.43
C GLU A 41 -19.33 -5.08 16.31
N LYS A 42 -19.47 -3.76 16.22
CA LYS A 42 -18.76 -2.96 15.21
C LYS A 42 -17.26 -3.06 15.44
N SER A 43 -16.51 -3.37 14.38
CA SER A 43 -15.06 -3.21 14.37
C SER A 43 -14.64 -1.74 14.41
N ASP A 44 -13.33 -1.49 14.49
CA ASP A 44 -12.78 -0.13 14.39
C ASP A 44 -13.33 0.60 13.16
N SER A 45 -13.79 1.83 13.36
CA SER A 45 -14.34 2.63 12.27
C SER A 45 -13.26 3.01 11.26
N PHE A 46 -13.65 3.09 9.98
CA PHE A 46 -12.75 3.52 8.90
C PHE A 46 -12.04 4.84 9.21
N LYS A 47 -12.75 5.79 9.82
CA LYS A 47 -12.20 7.08 10.28
C LYS A 47 -11.04 6.89 11.27
N ARG A 48 -11.24 6.07 12.30
CA ARG A 48 -10.22 5.84 13.33
C ARG A 48 -9.01 5.11 12.76
N TRP A 49 -9.22 4.21 11.81
CA TRP A 49 -8.13 3.58 11.06
C TRP A 49 -7.34 4.60 10.22
N ALA A 50 -8.00 5.49 9.49
CA ALA A 50 -7.37 6.51 8.67
C ALA A 50 -6.56 7.53 9.50
N GLU A 51 -7.09 7.92 10.66
CA GLU A 51 -6.37 8.77 11.62
C GLU A 51 -5.11 8.07 12.15
N LYS A 52 -5.19 6.76 12.44
CA LYS A 52 -4.05 5.96 12.90
C LYS A 52 -3.00 5.79 11.80
N MET A 53 -3.43 5.54 10.56
CA MET A 53 -2.57 5.48 9.37
C MET A 53 -1.78 6.78 9.19
N THR A 54 -2.45 7.93 9.26
CA THR A 54 -1.81 9.25 9.13
C THR A 54 -0.74 9.48 10.20
N ARG A 55 -1.03 9.09 11.45
CA ARG A 55 -0.08 9.20 12.56
C ARG A 55 1.17 8.34 12.37
N ILE A 56 1.02 7.13 11.82
CA ILE A 56 2.14 6.22 11.56
C ILE A 56 2.93 6.64 10.32
N ALA A 57 2.24 7.14 9.30
CA ALA A 57 2.82 7.54 8.01
C ALA A 57 3.69 8.81 8.07
N ILE A 58 3.66 9.56 9.18
CA ILE A 58 4.59 10.67 9.45
C ILE A 58 5.68 10.21 10.42
N PRO A 59 6.77 9.55 9.96
CA PRO A 59 8.00 9.46 10.71
C PRO A 59 8.49 10.85 11.13
N LYS A 60 8.74 11.02 12.42
CA LYS A 60 9.32 12.23 13.01
C LYS A 60 10.69 12.62 12.40
N ASN A 61 11.33 11.75 11.61
CA ASN A 61 12.63 11.96 10.97
C ASN A 61 12.58 11.99 9.43
N TYR A 62 11.46 12.38 8.80
CA TYR A 62 11.41 12.52 7.33
C TYR A 62 12.29 13.66 6.79
N SER A 63 12.62 14.67 7.60
CA SER A 63 13.44 15.82 7.15
C SER A 63 14.93 15.51 7.01
N GLU A 64 15.45 14.48 7.68
CA GLU A 64 16.89 14.21 7.72
C GLU A 64 17.34 13.28 6.58
N LYS A 65 16.47 12.39 6.09
CA LYS A 65 16.83 11.39 5.05
C LYS A 65 16.67 11.88 3.60
N TYR A 66 15.96 12.99 3.38
CA TYR A 66 15.67 13.50 2.02
C TYR A 66 16.37 14.83 1.67
N HIS A 67 17.28 15.31 2.52
CA HIS A 67 18.24 16.38 2.18
C HIS A 67 19.36 15.90 1.23
N SER A 68 19.04 15.08 0.23
CA SER A 68 19.94 14.78 -0.90
C SER A 68 19.42 15.43 -2.18
N GLY A 69 19.28 16.75 -2.14
CA GLY A 69 19.03 17.62 -3.30
C GLY A 69 20.18 17.68 -4.30
N ASN A 70 20.93 16.59 -4.51
CA ASN A 70 22.00 16.49 -5.50
C ASN A 70 22.12 15.10 -6.14
N ARG A 71 21.00 14.37 -6.31
CA ARG A 71 20.97 13.06 -6.98
C ARG A 71 21.13 13.12 -8.52
N LEU A 72 21.18 14.31 -9.12
CA LEU A 72 21.48 14.49 -10.54
C LEU A 72 22.98 14.36 -10.86
N ASN A 73 23.87 14.44 -9.85
CA ASN A 73 25.31 14.30 -10.06
C ASN A 73 25.83 12.86 -9.91
N LEU A 74 25.03 11.93 -9.36
CA LEU A 74 25.50 10.57 -9.08
C LEU A 74 25.51 9.65 -10.31
N PHE A 75 24.73 9.97 -11.35
CA PHE A 75 24.68 9.19 -12.59
C PHE A 75 25.62 9.71 -13.69
N ARG A 76 26.12 10.95 -13.59
CA ARG A 76 27.06 11.52 -14.56
C ARG A 76 28.52 11.14 -14.29
N SER A 77 28.88 10.82 -13.04
CA SER A 77 30.26 10.42 -12.69
C SER A 77 30.59 8.97 -13.00
N LYS A 78 29.62 8.05 -12.98
CA LYS A 78 29.84 6.65 -13.36
C LYS A 78 30.00 6.44 -14.87
N GLN A 79 29.30 7.22 -15.69
CA GLN A 79 29.33 7.03 -17.15
C GLN A 79 30.54 7.69 -17.82
N LEU A 80 31.19 8.66 -17.18
CA LEU A 80 32.39 9.32 -17.72
C LEU A 80 33.72 8.65 -17.33
N GLN A 81 33.73 7.64 -16.45
CA GLN A 81 34.94 6.88 -16.13
C GLN A 81 35.13 5.63 -17.02
N GLU A 82 34.09 5.15 -17.72
CA GLU A 82 34.19 3.96 -18.59
C GLU A 82 34.64 4.27 -20.03
N ILE A 83 34.66 5.54 -20.44
CA ILE A 83 35.00 5.92 -21.84
C ILE A 83 36.46 6.35 -22.05
N THR A 84 37.28 6.42 -21.00
CA THR A 84 38.68 6.90 -21.07
C THR A 84 39.69 5.95 -20.44
N THR A 85 39.55 4.65 -20.67
CA THR A 85 40.66 3.71 -20.46
C THR A 85 40.84 2.81 -21.69
N PRO A 86 41.80 3.10 -22.60
CA PRO A 86 42.26 2.08 -23.53
C PRO A 86 43.15 1.11 -22.75
N ALA A 87 42.62 -0.07 -22.45
CA ALA A 87 43.43 -1.19 -22.02
C ALA A 87 44.29 -1.69 -23.19
N PHE A 88 45.54 -2.06 -22.86
CA PHE A 88 46.27 -3.19 -23.44
C PHE A 88 47.25 -2.93 -24.60
N ILE A 89 48.53 -2.71 -24.28
CA ILE A 89 49.62 -3.61 -24.72
C ILE A 89 50.56 -3.84 -23.54
N SER A 90 50.34 -4.94 -22.83
CA SER A 90 51.38 -5.65 -22.08
C SER A 90 52.26 -6.40 -23.07
N LYS A 91 53.59 -6.24 -22.97
CA LYS A 91 54.53 -7.36 -23.06
C LYS A 91 55.99 -6.95 -22.78
N LYS A 92 56.56 -7.66 -21.79
CA LYS A 92 57.86 -8.37 -21.87
C LYS A 92 59.13 -7.62 -21.40
N THR A 93 59.44 -7.84 -20.12
CA THR A 93 60.72 -8.27 -19.51
C THR A 93 62.08 -7.82 -20.09
N MET A 94 62.91 -7.34 -19.16
CA MET A 94 64.38 -7.47 -19.03
C MET A 94 65.25 -6.85 -20.14
N ASN A 95 65.87 -5.70 -19.85
CA ASN A 95 67.21 -5.58 -19.26
C ASN A 95 67.43 -4.16 -18.73
#